data_AF-A0A933B2T3-F1
#
_entry.id   AF-A0A933B2T3-F1
#
_cell.length_a   1.000
_cell.length_b   1.000
_cell.length_c   1.000
_cell.angle_alpha   90.00
_cell.angle_beta   90.00
_cell.angle_gamma   90.00
#
_symmetry.space_group_name_H-M   'P 1'
#
loop_
_entity.id
_entity.type
_entity.pdbx_description
1 polymer ?
#
loop_
_entity_poly.entity_id
_entity_poly.type
_entity_poly.pdbx_seq_one_letter_code
_entity_poly.pdbx_strand_id
1 'polypeptide(L)'
;GGTLIVLAADEILMERFTTLGPVDPQIMGYPAGALLRVLGQKPIEAVSDEMIVRAEVARLAVQNVQGFVQWLLDGRLPQERAARLADYLTGGYLAHDTPITLDAIAGFGLRVTEGVPAPVYDLFSTCAFGVCKRPCLADYDHAGAGHAEAPPAFTHGQMVAG
;
A
#
# COMPACT_ATOMS: atom_id res chain seq x y z
N GLY A 1 1.11 0.81 0.02
CA GLY A 1 -0.37 0.86 0.01
C GLY A 1 -0.90 1.58 -1.22
N GLY A 2 -0.82 2.92 -1.26
CA GLY A 2 -1.39 3.73 -2.34
C GLY A 2 -0.97 3.32 -3.76
N THR A 3 0.30 2.95 -3.97
CA THR A 3 0.78 2.46 -5.27
C THR A 3 0.00 1.25 -5.78
N LEU A 4 -0.38 0.30 -4.92
CA LEU A 4 -1.16 -0.87 -5.34
C LEU A 4 -2.57 -0.47 -5.82
N ILE A 5 -3.17 0.53 -5.19
CA ILE A 5 -4.47 1.08 -5.62
C ILE A 5 -4.32 1.75 -6.99
N VAL A 6 -3.27 2.54 -7.17
CA VAL A 6 -2.97 3.21 -8.44
C VAL A 6 -2.75 2.20 -9.57
N LEU A 7 -2.02 1.11 -9.30
CA LEU A 7 -1.82 0.04 -10.28
C LEU A 7 -3.10 -0.71 -10.63
N ALA A 8 -4.16 -0.63 -9.82
CA ALA A 8 -5.47 -1.21 -10.13
C ALA A 8 -6.30 -0.35 -11.08
N ALA A 9 -6.00 0.94 -11.27
CA ALA A 9 -6.79 1.87 -12.08
C ALA A 9 -6.58 1.74 -13.60
N ASP A 10 -7.62 1.96 -14.40
CA ASP A 10 -7.54 1.95 -15.87
C ASP A 10 -6.65 3.08 -16.43
N GLU A 11 -6.65 4.22 -15.75
CA GLU A 11 -5.85 5.40 -16.04
C GLU A 11 -5.36 6.03 -14.74
N ILE A 12 -4.13 6.55 -14.78
CA ILE A 12 -3.47 7.18 -13.64
C ILE A 12 -3.33 8.67 -13.93
N LEU A 13 -4.03 9.51 -13.17
CA LEU A 13 -3.88 10.96 -13.21
C LEU A 13 -2.90 11.39 -12.12
N MET A 14 -1.83 12.08 -12.51
CA MET A 14 -0.79 12.54 -11.58
C MET A 14 -0.39 13.98 -11.89
N GLU A 15 -0.19 14.80 -10.87
CA GLU A 15 0.47 16.09 -11.07
C GLU A 15 1.97 15.89 -11.32
N ARG A 16 2.61 16.89 -11.92
CA ARG A 16 4.06 16.89 -12.23
C ARG A 16 4.95 16.49 -11.06
N PHE A 17 4.57 16.90 -9.85
CA PHE A 17 5.34 16.66 -8.62
C PHE A 17 4.70 15.58 -7.72
N THR A 18 3.66 14.88 -8.19
CA THR A 18 3.13 13.71 -7.49
C THR A 18 4.13 12.56 -7.61
N THR A 19 4.23 11.77 -6.53
CA THR A 19 5.11 10.62 -6.47
C THR A 19 4.32 9.39 -6.01
N LEU A 20 4.70 8.23 -6.52
CA LEU A 20 4.32 6.95 -5.95
C LEU A 20 5.46 6.43 -5.07
N GLY A 21 5.12 5.56 -4.12
CA GLY A 21 6.12 4.85 -3.34
C GLY A 21 6.41 3.46 -3.91
N PRO A 22 7.57 2.86 -3.58
CA PRO A 22 7.79 1.45 -3.78
C PRO A 22 6.75 0.61 -3.04
N VAL A 23 6.68 -0.67 -3.41
CA VAL A 23 5.86 -1.67 -2.73
C VAL A 23 6.80 -2.69 -2.11
N ASP A 24 7.70 -2.21 -1.24
CA ASP A 24 8.63 -3.06 -0.51
C ASP A 24 7.94 -3.71 0.71
N PRO A 25 7.87 -5.04 0.80
CA PRO A 25 7.41 -5.68 2.02
C PRO A 25 8.38 -5.38 3.17
N GLN A 26 7.85 -5.05 4.33
CA GLN A 26 8.66 -4.85 5.54
C GLN A 26 8.41 -5.96 6.55
N ILE A 27 9.49 -6.57 7.04
CA ILE A 27 9.46 -7.65 8.02
C ILE A 27 10.08 -7.11 9.30
N MET A 28 9.28 -6.96 10.36
CA MET A 28 9.71 -6.44 11.66
C MET A 28 10.45 -5.09 11.57
N GLY A 29 10.00 -4.21 10.67
CA GLY A 29 10.61 -2.89 10.45
C GLY A 29 11.84 -2.88 9.53
N TYR A 30 12.24 -4.04 8.99
CA TYR A 30 13.32 -4.13 8.00
C TYR A 30 12.76 -4.35 6.59
N PRO A 31 13.33 -3.71 5.55
CA PRO A 31 12.97 -4.00 4.16
C PRO A 31 13.30 -5.45 3.79
N ALA A 32 12.36 -6.16 3.16
CA ALA A 32 12.55 -7.56 2.76
C ALA A 32 13.78 -7.75 1.86
N GLY A 33 14.00 -6.83 0.90
CA GLY A 33 15.18 -6.89 0.03
C GLY A 33 16.52 -6.78 0.78
N ALA A 34 16.56 -6.06 1.90
CA ALA A 34 17.76 -5.98 2.73
C ALA A 34 18.03 -7.31 3.45
N LEU A 35 16.99 -7.94 3.99
CA LEU A 35 17.10 -9.26 4.64
C LEU A 35 17.60 -10.34 3.68
N LEU A 36 17.13 -10.31 2.43
CA LEU A 36 17.58 -11.25 1.39
C LEU A 36 19.07 -11.09 1.05
N ARG A 37 19.57 -9.85 1.03
CA ARG A 37 20.99 -9.57 0.75
C ARG A 37 21.92 -10.08 1.83
N VAL A 38 21.49 -10.11 3.10
CA VAL A 38 22.34 -10.55 4.22
C VAL A 38 22.87 -11.97 4.03
N LEU A 39 22.06 -12.87 3.46
CA LEU A 39 22.45 -14.26 3.21
C LEU A 39 23.60 -14.41 2.19
N GLY A 40 23.77 -13.43 1.30
CA GLY A 40 24.83 -13.44 0.29
C GLY A 40 26.11 -12.68 0.70
N GLN A 41 26.10 -11.99 1.86
CA GLN A 41 27.21 -11.13 2.28
C GLN A 41 28.26 -11.85 3.14
N LYS A 42 27.91 -12.97 3.76
CA LYS A 42 28.80 -13.79 4.58
C LYS A 42 28.39 -15.27 4.50
N PRO A 43 29.28 -16.22 4.84
CA PRO A 43 28.94 -17.63 4.89
C PRO A 43 27.70 -17.87 5.76
N ILE A 44 26.85 -18.81 5.37
CA ILE A 44 25.58 -19.09 6.05
C ILE A 44 25.82 -19.50 7.51
N GLU A 45 26.94 -20.15 7.80
CA GLU A 45 27.37 -20.58 9.14
C GLU A 45 27.66 -19.39 10.08
N ALA A 46 27.91 -18.20 9.52
CA ALA A 46 28.13 -16.96 10.26
C ALA A 46 26.85 -16.11 10.39
N VAL A 47 25.72 -16.56 9.84
CA VAL A 47 24.40 -15.95 9.95
C VAL A 47 23.63 -16.66 11.07
N SER A 48 22.89 -15.91 11.91
CA SER A 48 22.05 -16.54 12.93
C SER A 48 20.85 -17.25 12.29
N ASP A 49 20.42 -18.38 12.88
CA ASP A 49 19.24 -19.12 12.44
C ASP A 49 18.00 -18.23 12.32
N GLU A 50 17.82 -17.33 13.29
CA GLU A 50 16.74 -16.34 13.27
C GLU A 50 16.78 -15.46 12.01
N MET A 51 17.97 -15.00 11.59
CA MET A 51 18.11 -14.19 10.39
C MET A 51 17.86 -15.02 9.12
N ILE A 52 18.22 -16.30 9.11
CA ILE A 52 17.91 -17.22 8.01
C ILE A 52 16.39 -17.36 7.84
N VAL A 53 15.68 -17.62 8.94
CA VAL A 53 14.21 -17.71 8.92
C VAL A 53 13.57 -16.40 8.47
N ARG A 54 14.06 -15.25 8.96
CA ARG A 54 13.56 -13.92 8.55
C ARG A 54 13.78 -13.65 7.06
N ALA A 55 14.94 -14.03 6.53
CA ALA A 55 15.23 -13.89 5.11
C ALA A 55 14.30 -14.77 4.25
N GLU A 56 13.94 -15.97 4.72
CA GLU A 56 12.97 -16.82 4.04
C GLU A 56 11.55 -16.23 4.06
N VAL A 57 11.12 -15.68 5.20
CA VAL A 57 9.84 -14.94 5.29
C VAL A 57 9.84 -13.73 4.35
N ALA A 58 10.95 -12.99 4.29
CA ALA A 58 11.14 -11.88 3.36
C ALA A 58 11.05 -12.32 1.89
N ARG A 59 11.63 -13.48 1.54
CA ARG A 59 11.56 -14.08 0.20
C ARG A 59 10.12 -14.33 -0.22
N LEU A 60 9.35 -14.98 0.65
CA LEU A 60 7.94 -15.28 0.41
C LEU A 60 7.11 -14.00 0.30
N ALA A 61 7.37 -13.00 1.14
CA ALA A 61 6.67 -11.72 1.08
C ALA A 61 6.92 -10.98 -0.25
N VAL A 62 8.17 -10.93 -0.72
CA VAL A 62 8.52 -10.34 -2.02
C VAL A 62 7.82 -11.07 -3.15
N GLN A 63 7.86 -12.41 -3.17
CA GLN A 63 7.19 -13.21 -4.20
C GLN A 63 5.67 -13.00 -4.22
N ASN A 64 5.03 -12.91 -3.05
CA ASN A 64 3.60 -12.66 -2.95
C ASN A 64 3.23 -11.29 -3.52
N VAL A 65 3.98 -10.23 -3.16
CA VAL A 65 3.71 -8.89 -3.68
C VAL A 65 4.02 -8.80 -5.17
N GLN A 66 5.09 -9.44 -5.65
CA GLN A 66 5.39 -9.51 -7.09
C GLN A 66 4.28 -10.21 -7.87
N GLY A 67 3.77 -11.33 -7.36
CA GLY A 67 2.64 -12.04 -7.95
C GLY A 67 1.38 -11.19 -7.96
N PHE A 68 1.10 -10.48 -6.88
CA PHE A 68 -0.07 -9.59 -6.78
C PHE A 68 0.02 -8.41 -7.76
N VAL A 69 1.20 -7.77 -7.88
CA VAL A 69 1.41 -6.69 -8.85
C VAL A 69 1.26 -7.20 -10.29
N GLN A 70 1.83 -8.36 -10.61
CA GLN A 70 1.65 -8.96 -11.94
C GLN A 70 0.19 -9.28 -12.24
N TRP A 71 -0.54 -9.82 -11.25
CA TRP A 71 -1.97 -10.10 -11.38
C TRP A 71 -2.79 -8.82 -11.59
N LEU A 72 -2.50 -7.73 -10.85
CA LEU A 72 -3.15 -6.44 -11.09
C LEU A 72 -2.91 -5.98 -12.54
N LEU A 73 -1.69 -6.12 -13.03
CA LEU A 73 -1.31 -5.61 -14.36
C LEU A 73 -1.70 -6.53 -15.52
N ASP A 74 -2.31 -7.68 -15.24
CA ASP A 74 -2.73 -8.63 -16.26
C ASP A 74 -3.72 -8.00 -17.25
N GLY A 75 -3.58 -8.32 -18.53
CA GLY A 75 -4.33 -7.70 -19.62
C GLY A 75 -4.03 -6.22 -19.92
N ARG A 76 -3.31 -5.51 -19.04
CA ARG A 76 -2.94 -4.09 -19.23
C ARG A 76 -1.50 -3.89 -19.69
N LEU A 77 -0.61 -4.76 -19.25
CA LEU A 77 0.78 -4.80 -19.72
C LEU A 77 1.14 -6.20 -20.21
N PRO A 78 2.04 -6.32 -21.20
CA PRO A 78 2.68 -7.59 -21.51
C PRO A 78 3.33 -8.18 -20.26
N GLN A 79 3.23 -9.50 -20.09
CA GLN A 79 3.71 -10.22 -18.91
C GLN A 79 5.16 -9.86 -18.52
N GLU A 80 6.05 -9.73 -19.51
CA GLU A 80 7.46 -9.36 -19.27
C GLU A 80 7.60 -7.96 -18.68
N ARG A 81 6.80 -6.99 -19.13
CA ARG A 81 6.80 -5.62 -18.58
C ARG A 81 6.18 -5.58 -17.19
N ALA A 82 5.09 -6.31 -16.98
CA ALA A 82 4.47 -6.46 -15.67
C ALA A 82 5.44 -7.06 -14.65
N ALA A 83 6.19 -8.11 -15.04
CA ALA A 83 7.22 -8.72 -14.21
C ALA A 83 8.36 -7.75 -13.89
N ARG A 84 8.85 -6.98 -14.88
CA ARG A 84 9.86 -5.94 -14.64
C ARG A 84 9.39 -4.83 -13.71
N LEU A 85 8.14 -4.37 -13.85
CA LEU A 85 7.58 -3.36 -12.97
C LEU A 85 7.39 -3.92 -11.55
N ALA A 86 6.92 -5.17 -11.43
CA ALA A 86 6.82 -5.85 -10.15
C ALA A 86 8.18 -5.96 -9.46
N ASP A 87 9.23 -6.36 -10.16
CA ASP A 87 10.60 -6.39 -9.63
C ASP A 87 11.10 -4.99 -9.26
N TYR A 88 10.90 -3.98 -10.11
CA TYR A 88 11.29 -2.60 -9.81
C TYR A 88 10.65 -2.06 -8.53
N LEU A 89 9.36 -2.35 -8.31
CA LEU A 89 8.61 -1.89 -7.14
C LEU A 89 8.94 -2.65 -5.85
N THR A 90 9.42 -3.90 -5.94
CA THR A 90 9.54 -4.82 -4.78
C THR A 90 10.96 -5.28 -4.49
N GLY A 91 11.87 -5.21 -5.47
CA GLY A 91 13.18 -5.87 -5.48
C GLY A 91 14.23 -5.29 -4.53
N GLY A 92 13.86 -4.29 -3.73
CA GLY A 92 14.74 -3.72 -2.70
C GLY A 92 15.89 -2.87 -3.26
N TYR A 93 15.79 -2.41 -4.50
CA TYR A 93 16.72 -1.43 -5.09
C TYR A 93 16.40 0.01 -4.63
N LEU A 94 15.14 0.25 -4.24
CA LEU A 94 14.63 1.54 -3.79
C LEU A 94 14.51 1.54 -2.27
N ALA A 95 14.87 2.64 -1.62
CA ALA A 95 14.48 2.89 -0.24
C ALA A 95 12.97 3.14 -0.16
N HIS A 96 12.34 2.87 0.99
CA HIS A 96 10.89 3.00 1.19
C HIS A 96 10.32 4.36 0.78
N ASP A 97 11.09 5.43 0.95
CA ASP A 97 10.69 6.81 0.63
C ASP A 97 11.19 7.28 -0.74
N THR A 98 11.70 6.38 -1.57
CA THR A 98 12.21 6.76 -2.90
C THR A 98 11.03 7.17 -3.77
N PRO A 99 10.98 8.43 -4.25
CA PRO A 99 9.86 8.88 -5.06
C PRO A 99 9.91 8.22 -6.44
N ILE A 100 8.79 7.68 -6.85
CA ILE A 100 8.59 7.16 -8.21
C ILE A 100 7.74 8.18 -8.97
N THR A 101 8.35 8.84 -9.95
CA THR A 101 7.73 9.94 -10.70
C THR A 101 6.80 9.43 -11.80
N LEU A 102 5.98 10.34 -12.34
CA LEU A 102 5.15 10.12 -13.51
C LEU A 102 5.94 9.49 -14.66
N ASP A 103 7.07 10.10 -15.03
CA ASP A 103 7.91 9.63 -16.13
C ASP A 103 8.43 8.21 -15.91
N ALA A 104 8.80 7.86 -14.68
CA ALA A 104 9.27 6.53 -14.33
C ALA A 104 8.19 5.47 -14.59
N ILE A 105 6.95 5.73 -14.16
CA ILE A 105 5.81 4.82 -14.36
C ILE A 105 5.38 4.75 -15.83
N ALA A 106 5.33 5.89 -16.51
CA ALA A 106 5.04 5.96 -17.94
C ALA A 106 6.07 5.15 -18.76
N GLY A 107 7.34 5.13 -18.33
CA GLY A 107 8.41 4.32 -18.94
C GLY A 107 8.14 2.81 -18.92
N PHE A 108 7.33 2.31 -17.99
CA PHE A 108 6.90 0.90 -17.97
C PHE A 108 5.72 0.60 -18.90
N GLY A 109 5.12 1.64 -19.49
CA GLY A 109 4.00 1.53 -20.44
C GLY A 109 2.61 1.64 -19.80
N LEU A 110 2.52 2.11 -18.55
CA LEU A 110 1.25 2.42 -17.92
C LEU A 110 0.64 3.70 -18.51
N ARG A 111 -0.69 3.76 -18.55
CA ARG A 111 -1.42 4.95 -18.99
C ARG A 111 -1.42 5.98 -17.88
N VAL A 112 -0.50 6.93 -17.98
CA VAL A 112 -0.38 8.03 -17.04
C VAL A 112 -0.56 9.35 -17.76
N THR A 113 -1.41 10.21 -17.21
CA THR A 113 -1.71 11.55 -17.75
C THR A 113 -1.32 12.58 -16.70
N GLU A 114 -0.59 13.62 -17.14
CA GLU A 114 -0.26 14.76 -16.28
C GLU A 114 -1.50 15.64 -16.09
N GLY A 115 -1.82 15.94 -14.82
CA GLY A 115 -2.88 16.87 -14.45
C GLY A 115 -4.10 16.20 -13.80
N VAL A 116 -4.61 16.83 -12.77
CA VAL A 116 -5.84 16.44 -12.07
C VAL A 116 -6.98 17.42 -12.46
N PRO A 117 -8.19 16.93 -12.78
CA PRO A 117 -9.30 17.80 -13.17
C PRO A 117 -9.72 18.77 -12.05
N ALA A 118 -10.08 20.01 -12.43
CA ALA A 118 -10.55 21.05 -11.51
C ALA A 118 -11.61 20.59 -10.48
N PRO A 119 -12.63 19.79 -10.86
CA PRO A 119 -13.64 19.33 -9.91
C PRO A 119 -13.09 18.49 -8.73
N VAL A 120 -11.93 17.85 -8.89
CA VAL A 120 -11.27 17.10 -7.80
C VAL A 120 -10.68 18.06 -6.76
N TYR A 121 -10.15 19.21 -7.20
CA TYR A 121 -9.71 20.27 -6.28
C TYR A 121 -10.90 20.92 -5.57
N ASP A 122 -12.01 21.10 -6.28
CA ASP A 122 -13.25 21.61 -5.69
C ASP A 122 -13.74 20.68 -4.56
N LEU A 123 -13.66 19.35 -4.75
CA LEU A 123 -13.96 18.37 -3.70
C LEU A 123 -13.10 18.59 -2.45
N PHE A 124 -11.80 18.82 -2.61
CA PHE A 124 -10.91 19.10 -1.48
C PHE A 124 -11.25 20.41 -0.76
N SER A 125 -11.79 21.41 -1.45
CA SER A 125 -12.26 22.66 -0.82
C SER A 125 -13.46 22.45 0.12
N THR A 126 -14.24 21.38 -0.08
CA THR A 126 -15.36 21.01 0.80
C THR A 126 -14.91 20.28 2.07
N CYS A 127 -13.66 19.81 2.09
CA CYS A 127 -13.06 19.13 3.24
C CYS A 127 -12.32 20.15 4.11
N ALA A 128 -12.77 20.34 5.35
CA ALA A 128 -12.01 21.09 6.34
C ALA A 128 -10.77 20.27 6.76
N PHE A 129 -9.65 20.44 6.06
CA PHE A 129 -8.38 19.83 6.43
C PHE A 129 -7.96 20.30 7.84
N GLY A 130 -7.96 19.38 8.81
CA GLY A 130 -7.59 19.66 10.20
C GLY A 130 -8.65 19.31 11.26
N VAL A 131 -9.90 19.02 10.88
CA VAL A 131 -10.95 18.60 11.84
C VAL A 131 -11.23 17.09 11.76
N CYS A 132 -10.84 16.44 10.67
CA CYS A 132 -10.98 15.00 10.51
C CYS A 132 -9.82 14.28 11.23
N LYS A 133 -10.03 13.88 12.51
CA LYS A 133 -9.31 12.72 13.06
C LYS A 133 -9.58 11.58 12.07
N ARG A 134 -8.54 11.05 11.41
CA ARG A 134 -8.58 10.00 10.37
C ARG A 134 -9.96 9.34 10.25
N PRO A 135 -10.67 9.48 9.12
CA PRO A 135 -11.89 8.71 8.93
C PRO A 135 -11.46 7.24 8.79
N CYS A 136 -11.51 6.49 9.88
CA CYS A 136 -11.19 5.05 9.87
C CYS A 136 -12.36 4.20 9.39
N LEU A 137 -13.50 4.80 9.05
CA LEU A 137 -14.63 4.14 8.41
C LEU A 137 -15.48 5.24 7.77
N ALA A 138 -15.75 5.15 6.47
CA ALA A 138 -16.84 5.91 5.89
C ALA A 138 -18.12 5.12 6.17
N ASP A 139 -18.92 5.57 7.13
CA ASP A 139 -20.28 5.08 7.28
C ASP A 139 -21.13 5.70 6.16
N TYR A 140 -21.60 4.86 5.25
CA TYR A 140 -22.57 5.26 4.24
C TYR A 140 -23.96 4.91 4.78
N ASP A 141 -24.68 5.93 5.21
CA ASP A 141 -26.08 5.80 5.59
C ASP A 141 -26.89 5.51 4.30
N HIS A 142 -27.15 4.24 4.02
CA HIS A 142 -28.15 3.86 3.03
C HIS A 142 -29.52 4.19 3.62
N ALA A 143 -29.97 5.42 3.39
CA ALA A 143 -31.33 5.83 3.70
C ALA A 143 -32.32 4.95 2.92
N GLY A 144 -32.87 3.92 3.59
CA GLY A 144 -33.88 3.07 2.98
C GLY A 144 -34.14 1.70 3.61
N ALA A 145 -34.26 1.56 4.94
CA ALA A 145 -35.04 0.48 5.54
C ALA A 145 -35.41 0.83 6.99
N GLY A 146 -36.71 0.74 7.30
CA GLY A 146 -37.29 1.19 8.56
C GLY A 146 -36.91 0.38 9.80
N HIS A 147 -37.16 1.01 10.94
CA HIS A 147 -37.34 0.47 12.30
C HIS A 147 -36.50 -0.74 12.74
N ALA A 148 -35.57 -0.51 13.65
CA ALA A 148 -35.38 -1.38 14.80
C ALA A 148 -34.87 -0.60 16.02
N GLU A 149 -35.44 -0.96 17.15
CA GLU A 149 -35.41 -0.37 18.49
C GLU A 149 -34.01 -0.32 19.12
N ALA A 150 -33.71 0.72 19.90
CA ALA A 150 -32.44 0.83 20.62
C ALA A 150 -32.34 -0.26 21.71
N PRO A 151 -31.19 -0.98 21.84
CA PRO A 151 -31.02 -1.95 22.92
C PRO A 151 -30.90 -1.25 24.29
N PRO A 152 -31.39 -1.87 25.38
CA PRO A 152 -31.45 -1.24 26.69
C PRO A 152 -30.06 -1.00 27.29
N ALA A 153 -29.93 0.12 27.99
CA ALA A 153 -28.71 0.52 28.68
C ALA A 153 -28.35 -0.46 29.82
N PHE A 154 -27.12 -0.98 29.78
CA PHE A 154 -26.53 -1.71 30.90
C PHE A 154 -26.21 -0.73 32.03
N THR A 155 -26.94 -0.83 33.14
CA THR A 155 -26.66 -0.17 34.41
C THR A 155 -25.51 -0.90 35.12
N HIS A 156 -24.36 -0.24 35.29
CA HIS A 156 -23.35 -0.70 36.24
C HIS A 156 -23.67 -0.13 37.63
N GLY A 157 -24.02 -1.04 38.54
CA GLY A 157 -24.51 -0.76 39.87
C GLY A 157 -23.46 -0.15 40.81
N GLN A 158 -23.97 0.68 41.72
CA GLN A 158 -23.32 1.03 42.98
C GLN A 158 -23.28 -0.20 43.92
N MET A 159 -22.11 -0.47 44.49
CA MET A 159 -21.91 -1.07 45.82
C MET A 159 -20.91 -0.15 46.53
N VAL A 160 -21.31 0.78 47.39
CA VAL A 160 -21.72 0.68 48.81
C VAL A 160 -20.65 0.08 49.74
N ALA A 161 -20.30 0.93 50.73
CA ALA A 161 -19.77 0.68 52.08
C ALA A 161 -18.26 0.48 52.30
N GLY A 162 -17.72 1.32 53.19
CA GLY A 162 -16.40 1.18 53.83
C GLY A 162 -15.82 2.52 54.26
#